data_AF-A0A822CS30-F1
#
_entry.id   AF-A0A822CS30-F1
#
_cell.length_a   1.000
_cell.length_b   1.000
_cell.length_c   1.000
_cell.angle_alpha   90.00
_cell.angle_beta   90.00
_cell.angle_gamma   90.00
#
_symmetry.space_group_name_H-M   'P 1'
#
loop_
_entity.id
_entity.type
_entity.pdbx_description
1 polymer ?
#
loop_
_entity_poly.entity_id
_entity_poly.type
_entity_poly.pdbx_seq_one_letter_code
_entity_poly.pdbx_strand_id
1 'polypeptide(L)'
;MFLSKISLIDWKNFCRDICAIHFVNNLQKVGGPGHIVEIDESAFGKRKYNRGRLVKTQWEFDGVDIITRQCFLVEIEKKDAATSLPINQNYISPGTTIIRISGVLIMT
;
A
#
# COMPACT_ATOMS: atom_id res chain seq x y z
N MET A 1 -13.56 -26.21 22.32
CA MET A 1 -12.77 -25.13 22.95
C MET A 1 -13.05 -23.85 22.17
N PHE A 2 -13.78 -22.89 22.74
CA PHE A 2 -14.09 -21.63 22.07
C PHE A 2 -13.14 -20.55 22.61
N LEU A 3 -12.43 -19.87 21.72
CA LEU A 3 -11.61 -18.71 22.08
C LEU A 3 -12.52 -17.54 22.45
N SER A 4 -12.13 -16.78 23.49
CA SER A 4 -12.87 -15.57 23.87
C SER A 4 -12.78 -14.52 22.76
N LYS A 5 -13.77 -13.63 22.65
CA LYS A 5 -13.75 -12.51 21.70
C LYS A 5 -12.50 -11.64 21.87
N ILE A 6 -12.08 -11.43 23.13
CA ILE A 6 -10.90 -10.65 23.48
C ILE A 6 -9.65 -11.32 22.91
N SER A 7 -9.47 -12.63 23.19
CA SER A 7 -8.34 -13.40 22.67
C SER A 7 -8.26 -13.39 21.13
N LEU A 8 -9.41 -13.41 20.44
CA LEU A 8 -9.44 -13.31 18.98
C LEU A 8 -9.05 -11.92 18.46
N ILE A 9 -9.46 -10.85 19.15
CA ILE A 9 -9.09 -9.48 18.80
C ILE A 9 -7.59 -9.27 19.03
N ASP A 10 -7.07 -9.71 20.16
CA ASP A 10 -5.65 -9.57 20.51
C ASP A 10 -4.76 -10.31 19.51
N TRP A 11 -5.14 -11.55 19.14
CA TRP A 11 -4.45 -12.29 18.09
C TRP A 11 -4.45 -11.55 16.75
N LYS A 12 -5.59 -10.98 16.34
CA LYS A 12 -5.68 -10.21 15.09
C LYS A 12 -4.82 -8.94 15.12
N ASN A 13 -4.76 -8.27 16.26
CA ASN A 13 -3.92 -7.08 16.43
C ASN A 13 -2.44 -7.47 16.38
N PHE A 14 -2.05 -8.54 17.08
CA PHE A 14 -0.68 -9.07 17.02
C PHE A 14 -0.23 -9.39 15.59
N CYS A 15 -1.06 -10.09 14.81
CA CYS A 15 -0.74 -10.36 13.40
C CYS A 15 -0.61 -9.06 12.57
N ARG A 16 -1.50 -8.10 12.79
CA ARG A 16 -1.46 -6.80 12.10
C ARG A 16 -0.18 -6.04 12.42
N ASP A 17 0.21 -6.00 13.68
CA ASP A 17 1.39 -5.26 14.13
C ASP A 17 2.66 -5.85 13.54
N ILE A 18 2.78 -7.18 13.48
CA ILE A 18 3.90 -7.85 12.79
C ILE A 18 3.98 -7.42 11.33
N CYS A 19 2.86 -7.43 10.61
CA CYS A 19 2.83 -6.99 9.21
C CYS A 19 3.22 -5.52 9.07
N ALA A 20 2.66 -4.63 9.89
CA ALA A 20 2.98 -3.21 9.86
C ALA A 20 4.47 -2.95 10.13
N ILE A 21 5.03 -3.60 11.15
CA ILE A 21 6.46 -3.50 11.50
C ILE A 21 7.33 -4.00 10.33
N HIS A 22 6.93 -5.07 9.65
CA HIS A 22 7.67 -5.57 8.49
C HIS A 22 7.76 -4.52 7.39
N PHE A 23 6.64 -3.90 7.01
CA PHE A 23 6.63 -2.86 5.98
C PHE A 23 7.41 -1.61 6.39
N VAL A 24 7.31 -1.18 7.65
CA VAL A 24 8.06 -0.03 8.16
C VAL A 24 9.57 -0.28 8.16
N ASN A 25 10.01 -1.47 8.58
CA ASN A 25 11.43 -1.76 8.76
C ASN A 25 12.13 -2.22 7.46
N ASN A 26 11.39 -2.68 6.46
CA ASN A 26 11.94 -3.22 5.21
C ASN A 26 11.56 -2.37 3.99
N LEU A 27 11.33 -1.07 4.22
CA LEU A 27 11.08 -0.11 3.15
C LEU A 27 12.30 0.00 2.23
N GLN A 28 12.17 -0.56 1.04
CA GLN A 28 13.20 -0.55 0.00
C GLN A 28 12.59 -0.18 -1.36
N LYS A 29 13.44 0.26 -2.30
CA LYS A 29 13.01 0.43 -3.68
C LYS A 29 12.67 -0.92 -4.31
N VAL A 30 11.59 -0.94 -5.08
CA VAL A 30 11.13 -2.13 -5.81
C VAL A 30 11.29 -1.94 -7.32
N GLY A 31 11.31 -3.05 -8.06
CA GLY A 31 11.46 -3.05 -9.51
C GLY A 31 12.90 -2.82 -9.99
N GLY A 32 13.02 -2.34 -11.22
CA GLY A 32 14.25 -2.14 -11.96
C GLY A 32 14.05 -2.44 -13.44
N PRO A 33 15.11 -2.34 -14.27
CA PRO A 33 15.03 -2.68 -15.68
C PRO A 33 14.46 -4.09 -15.91
N GLY A 34 13.40 -4.18 -16.72
CA GLY A 34 12.71 -5.45 -17.03
C GLY A 34 11.67 -5.88 -16.00
N HIS A 35 11.47 -5.12 -14.92
CA HIS A 35 10.43 -5.38 -13.92
C HIS A 35 9.16 -4.58 -14.22
N ILE A 36 8.03 -5.16 -13.79
CA ILE A 36 6.72 -4.50 -13.80
C ILE A 36 6.29 -4.33 -12.35
N VAL A 37 6.01 -3.09 -11.97
CA VAL A 37 5.47 -2.75 -10.65
C VAL A 37 4.04 -2.29 -10.81
N GLU A 38 3.12 -3.01 -10.20
CA GLU A 38 1.73 -2.60 -10.06
C GLU A 38 1.62 -1.63 -8.88
N ILE A 39 1.02 -0.45 -9.11
CA ILE A 39 0.77 0.54 -8.07
C ILE A 39 -0.74 0.73 -7.85
N ASP A 40 -1.12 0.94 -6.59
CA ASP A 40 -2.48 1.25 -6.18
C ASP A 40 -2.54 2.42 -5.18
N GLU A 41 -3.72 3.02 -5.09
CA GLU A 41 -4.04 4.06 -4.13
C GLU A 41 -5.34 3.72 -3.42
N SER A 42 -5.20 3.15 -2.23
CA SER A 42 -6.29 2.65 -1.43
C SER A 42 -6.73 3.65 -0.36
N ALA A 43 -8.05 3.72 -0.11
CA ALA A 43 -8.65 4.56 0.92
C ALA A 43 -9.25 3.71 2.04
N PHE A 44 -8.63 3.74 3.21
CA PHE A 44 -9.11 3.09 4.41
C PHE A 44 -10.07 3.98 5.19
N GLY A 45 -11.08 3.38 5.81
CA GLY A 45 -12.10 4.12 6.57
C GLY A 45 -13.14 4.84 5.70
N LYS A 46 -13.13 4.64 4.37
CA LYS A 46 -14.18 5.13 3.48
C LYS A 46 -15.51 4.42 3.76
N ARG A 47 -16.59 5.18 3.81
CA ARG A 47 -17.94 4.62 3.98
C ARG A 47 -18.34 3.78 2.77
N LYS A 48 -18.76 2.53 3.00
CA LYS A 48 -19.41 1.73 1.96
C LYS A 48 -20.76 2.37 1.62
N TYR A 49 -20.97 2.71 0.35
CA TYR A 49 -22.18 3.40 -0.14
C TYR A 49 -22.48 4.74 0.54
N ASN A 50 -21.48 5.44 1.08
CA ASN A 50 -21.63 6.70 1.83
C ASN A 50 -22.55 6.61 3.07
N ARG A 51 -22.84 5.40 3.57
CA ARG A 51 -23.71 5.16 4.74
C ARG A 51 -22.89 4.78 5.97
N GLY A 52 -23.44 5.07 7.15
CA GLY A 52 -22.87 4.70 8.45
C GLY A 52 -21.97 5.77 9.09
N ARG A 53 -21.16 5.36 10.06
CA ARG A 53 -20.30 6.24 10.88
C ARG A 53 -19.31 7.03 10.02
N LEU A 54 -19.04 8.30 10.38
CA LEU A 54 -17.92 9.03 9.79
C LEU A 54 -16.64 8.53 10.45
N VAL A 55 -15.72 8.00 9.64
CA VAL A 55 -14.38 7.60 10.07
C VAL A 55 -13.40 8.45 9.27
N LYS A 56 -12.31 8.88 9.91
CA LYS A 56 -11.22 9.58 9.21
C LYS A 56 -10.77 8.65 8.08
N THR A 57 -10.81 9.16 6.85
CA THR A 57 -10.27 8.42 5.70
C THR A 57 -8.76 8.54 5.73
N GLN A 58 -8.09 7.39 5.71
CA GLN A 58 -6.65 7.31 5.57
C GLN A 58 -6.35 6.85 4.15
N TRP A 59 -5.45 7.56 3.47
CA TRP A 59 -5.00 7.15 2.15
C TRP A 59 -3.66 6.44 2.27
N GLU A 60 -3.50 5.41 1.45
CA GLU A 60 -2.28 4.64 1.34
C GLU A 60 -1.93 4.53 -0.14
N PHE A 61 -0.63 4.61 -0.42
CA PHE A 61 -0.04 4.37 -1.73
C PHE A 61 0.87 3.16 -1.62
N ASP A 62 0.63 2.18 -2.47
CA ASP A 62 1.37 0.93 -2.44
C ASP A 62 1.83 0.52 -3.83
N GLY A 63 2.85 -0.33 -3.85
CA GLY A 63 3.32 -0.91 -5.08
C GLY A 63 3.93 -2.28 -4.86
N VAL A 64 3.72 -3.18 -5.82
CA VAL A 64 4.23 -4.55 -5.81
C VAL A 64 4.88 -4.89 -7.13
N ASP A 65 6.10 -5.40 -7.07
CA ASP A 65 6.74 -6.06 -8.19
C ASP A 65 6.07 -7.41 -8.42
N ILE A 66 5.48 -7.61 -9.61
CA ILE A 66 4.69 -8.80 -9.91
C ILE A 66 5.54 -10.09 -9.96
N ILE A 67 6.85 -9.96 -10.17
CA ILE A 67 7.79 -11.07 -10.26
C ILE A 67 8.36 -11.37 -8.87
N THR A 68 9.01 -10.38 -8.24
CA THR A 68 9.74 -10.60 -6.99
C THR A 68 8.83 -10.61 -5.75
N ARG A 69 7.61 -10.09 -5.89
CA ARG A 69 6.65 -9.85 -4.79
C ARG A 69 7.17 -8.89 -3.71
N GLN A 70 8.28 -8.21 -3.98
CA GLN A 70 8.71 -7.09 -3.15
C GLN A 70 7.71 -5.96 -3.30
N CYS A 71 7.35 -5.36 -2.16
CA CYS A 71 6.34 -4.32 -2.12
C CYS A 71 6.72 -3.23 -1.13
N PHE A 72 6.13 -2.05 -1.35
CA PHE A 72 6.17 -0.94 -0.42
C PHE A 72 4.74 -0.48 -0.13
N LEU A 73 4.55 0.10 1.05
CA LEU A 73 3.29 0.67 1.51
C LEU A 73 3.62 1.99 2.21
N VAL A 74 3.02 3.08 1.74
CA VAL A 74 3.28 4.43 2.24
C VAL A 74 1.96 5.11 2.56
N GLU A 75 1.84 5.61 3.79
CA GLU A 75 0.72 6.44 4.19
C GLU A 75 0.82 7.82 3.51
N ILE A 76 -0.29 8.30 2.93
CA ILE A 76 -0.37 9.62 2.30
C ILE A 76 -1.54 10.43 2.87
N GLU A 77 -1.37 11.75 2.97
CA GLU A 77 -2.45 12.61 3.45
C GLU A 77 -3.53 12.85 2.39
N LYS A 78 -3.13 12.94 1.11
CA LYS A 78 -4.00 13.27 -0.01
C LYS A 78 -3.64 12.45 -1.24
N LYS A 79 -4.67 11.97 -1.94
CA LYS A 79 -4.57 11.35 -3.26
C LYS A 79 -4.51 12.42 -4.34
N ASP A 80 -3.30 12.82 -4.72
CA ASP A 80 -3.06 13.70 -5.86
C ASP A 80 -1.72 13.39 -6.56
N ALA A 81 -1.61 13.90 -7.79
CA ALA A 81 -0.42 13.68 -8.61
C ALA A 81 0.85 14.25 -7.95
N ALA A 82 0.73 15.37 -7.23
CA ALA A 82 1.81 16.03 -6.53
C ALA A 82 2.40 15.16 -5.40
N THR A 83 1.57 14.31 -4.79
CA THR A 83 1.99 13.38 -3.74
C THR A 83 2.54 12.06 -4.33
N SER A 84 1.92 11.55 -5.40
CA SER A 84 2.32 10.26 -5.99
C SER A 84 3.67 10.27 -6.72
N LEU A 85 4.03 11.39 -7.37
CA LEU A 85 5.25 11.45 -8.17
C LEU A 85 6.54 11.33 -7.34
N PRO A 86 6.70 12.06 -6.20
CA PRO A 86 7.84 11.85 -5.31
C PRO A 86 7.93 10.44 -4.74
N ILE A 87 6.79 9.80 -4.45
CA ILE A 87 6.74 8.43 -3.92
C ILE A 87 7.28 7.45 -4.97
N ASN A 88 6.86 7.57 -6.23
CA ASN A 88 7.42 6.75 -7.32
C ASN A 88 8.94 6.90 -7.41
N GLN A 89 9.46 8.13 -7.35
CA GLN A 89 10.91 8.38 -7.42
C GLN A 89 11.69 7.78 -6.23
N ASN A 90 11.07 7.77 -5.05
CA ASN A 90 11.67 7.29 -3.81
C ASN A 90 11.57 5.77 -3.63
N TYR A 91 10.56 5.12 -4.18
CA TYR A 91 10.26 3.71 -3.90
C TYR A 91 10.25 2.81 -5.13
N ILE A 92 10.38 3.35 -6.34
CA ILE A 92 10.47 2.56 -7.57
C ILE A 92 11.84 2.81 -8.21
N SER A 93 12.53 1.74 -8.58
CA SER A 93 13.82 1.81 -9.25
C SER A 93 13.67 2.36 -10.68
N PRO A 94 14.60 3.17 -11.19
CA PRO A 94 14.58 3.63 -12.58
C PRO A 94 14.54 2.46 -13.59
N GLY A 95 13.88 2.66 -14.73
CA GLY A 95 13.73 1.64 -15.77
C GLY A 95 12.64 0.58 -15.50
N THR A 96 11.87 0.74 -14.42
CA THR A 96 10.70 -0.09 -14.11
C THR A 96 9.52 0.28 -15.00
N THR A 97 8.78 -0.71 -15.49
CA THR A 97 7.45 -0.48 -16.09
C THR A 97 6.40 -0.37 -15.01
N ILE A 98 5.69 0.75 -14.92
CA ILE A 98 4.67 0.97 -13.89
C ILE A 98 3.28 0.73 -14.47
N ILE A 99 2.49 -0.10 -13.81
CA ILE A 99 1.07 -0.32 -14.13
C ILE A 99 0.26 0.20 -12.96
N ARG A 100 -0.60 1.19 -13.16
CA ARG A 100 -1.59 1.54 -12.14
C ARG A 100 -2.77 0.61 -12.31
N ILE A 101 -3.29 0.09 -11.21
CA ILE A 101 -4.49 -0.78 -11.26
C ILE A 101 -5.73 0.02 -11.76
N SER A 102 -5.63 1.36 -11.78
CA SER A 102 -6.58 2.27 -12.45
C SER A 102 -6.14 2.82 -13.84
N GLY A 103 -5.04 2.34 -14.47
CA GLY A 103 -4.52 2.76 -15.80
C GLY A 103 -3.00 2.57 -16.02
N VAL A 104 -2.49 2.44 -17.25
CA VAL A 104 -1.03 2.23 -17.50
C VAL A 104 -0.28 3.57 -17.63
N LEU A 105 0.86 3.75 -16.92
CA LEU A 105 1.75 4.91 -17.03
C LEU A 105 3.19 4.42 -17.21
N ILE A 106 3.77 4.63 -18.40
CA ILE A 106 5.19 4.36 -18.62
C ILE A 106 5.98 5.60 -18.20
N MET A 107 6.78 5.49 -17.13
CA MET A 107 7.77 6.51 -16.78
C MET A 107 9.01 6.31 -17.66
N THR A 108 9.16 7.13 -18.69
CA THR A 108 10.41 7.31 -19.43
C THR A 108 11.35 8.23 -18.69
#